data_AF-A0A1Q3LSV2-F1
#
_entry.id   AF-A0A1Q3LSV2-F1
#
_cell.length_a   1.000
_cell.length_b   1.000
_cell.length_c   1.000
_cell.angle_alpha   90.00
_cell.angle_beta   90.00
_cell.angle_gamma   90.00
#
_symmetry.space_group_name_H-M   'P 1'
#
loop_
_entity.id
_entity.type
_entity.pdbx_description
1 polymer ?
#
loop_
_entity_poly.entity_id
_entity_poly.type
_entity_poly.pdbx_seq_one_letter_code
_entity_poly.pdbx_strand_id
1 'polypeptide(L)'
;MLFSSQKGMAQYTISPKMDWWYESRFGMFIHFGSYSYLAQGEWAMSNGWSKSDWQTKVTANFNPTNFNAGIIARLAKRAGMKYLVITAKHHEGFCMWPTAVKGFKSIDSTKLYNLREYTPFDKTRDVLKELKDSCDAVGVKFCLYYSILDWNHPSQQVSRGTNANNWYTYSTLTSATAKAEYIADMKAQLKELIDNYHPALLWFDGDWTYNFGDYT
;
A
#
# COMPACT_ATOMS: atom_id res chain seq x y z
N MET A 1 -9.65 -42.99 -36.77
CA MET A 1 -9.51 -42.08 -35.62
C MET A 1 -8.63 -40.91 -36.05
N LEU A 2 -9.24 -39.74 -36.27
CA LEU A 2 -8.52 -38.51 -36.56
C LEU A 2 -8.20 -37.84 -35.23
N PHE A 3 -6.92 -37.82 -34.85
CA PHE A 3 -6.46 -36.98 -33.74
C PHE A 3 -6.50 -35.53 -34.22
N SER A 4 -7.45 -34.76 -33.70
CA SER A 4 -7.44 -33.31 -33.80
C SER A 4 -6.24 -32.79 -33.02
N SER A 5 -5.29 -32.14 -33.71
CA SER A 5 -4.30 -31.32 -33.03
C SER A 5 -5.03 -30.15 -32.40
N GLN A 6 -5.14 -30.16 -31.07
CA GLN A 6 -5.51 -28.95 -30.36
C GLN A 6 -4.45 -27.90 -30.70
N LYS A 7 -4.88 -26.79 -31.32
CA LYS A 7 -4.05 -25.58 -31.44
C LYS A 7 -3.56 -25.25 -30.03
N GLY A 8 -2.25 -25.41 -29.82
CA GLY A 8 -1.62 -25.03 -28.56
C GLY A 8 -2.06 -23.61 -28.22
N MET A 9 -2.54 -23.43 -26.98
CA MET A 9 -2.80 -22.11 -26.42
C MET A 9 -1.59 -21.24 -26.72
N ALA A 10 -1.79 -20.06 -27.29
CA ALA A 10 -0.71 -19.12 -27.61
C ALA A 10 0.22 -19.04 -26.39
N GLN A 11 1.49 -19.41 -26.58
CA GLN A 11 2.51 -19.34 -25.54
C GLN A 11 2.49 -17.90 -25.02
N TYR A 12 2.16 -17.72 -23.74
CA TYR A 12 2.08 -16.40 -23.13
C TYR A 12 3.47 -15.76 -23.23
N THR A 13 3.63 -14.83 -24.17
CA THR A 13 4.89 -14.10 -24.34
C THR A 13 4.97 -13.08 -23.22
N ILE A 14 5.87 -13.34 -22.27
CA ILE A 14 6.20 -12.38 -21.22
C ILE A 14 6.86 -11.19 -21.90
N SER A 15 6.37 -9.99 -21.61
CA SER A 15 7.01 -8.77 -22.10
C SER A 15 8.46 -8.74 -21.58
N PRO A 16 9.47 -8.40 -22.40
CA PRO A 16 10.87 -8.42 -21.97
C PRO A 16 11.16 -7.58 -20.71
N LYS A 17 10.34 -6.54 -20.46
CA LYS A 17 10.40 -5.74 -19.23
C LYS A 17 10.07 -6.52 -17.94
N MET A 18 9.44 -7.69 -18.06
CA MET A 18 9.01 -8.57 -16.98
C MET A 18 9.84 -9.86 -16.87
N ASP A 19 10.88 -10.04 -17.70
CA ASP A 19 11.75 -11.22 -17.64
C ASP A 19 12.37 -11.37 -16.25
N TRP A 20 12.89 -10.26 -15.70
CA TRP A 20 13.45 -10.24 -14.36
C TRP A 20 12.45 -10.74 -13.30
N TRP A 21 11.17 -10.40 -13.42
CA TRP A 21 10.12 -10.78 -12.46
C TRP A 21 9.84 -12.29 -12.56
N TYR A 22 9.70 -12.77 -13.79
CA TYR A 22 9.49 -14.19 -14.06
C TYR A 22 10.67 -15.03 -13.56
N GLU A 23 11.92 -14.61 -13.82
CA GLU A 23 13.14 -15.27 -13.38
C GLU A 23 13.37 -15.18 -11.87
N SER A 24 12.90 -14.10 -11.24
CA SER A 24 13.15 -13.83 -9.83
C SER A 24 12.53 -14.89 -8.91
N ARG A 25 11.33 -15.38 -9.25
CA ARG A 25 10.51 -16.41 -8.55
C ARG A 25 10.15 -16.12 -7.09
N PHE A 26 11.14 -15.78 -6.26
CA PHE A 26 11.03 -15.71 -4.82
C PHE A 26 11.35 -14.30 -4.31
N GLY A 27 10.45 -13.76 -3.49
CA GLY A 27 10.59 -12.43 -2.90
C GLY A 27 10.04 -12.35 -1.48
N MET A 28 10.36 -11.26 -0.81
CA MET A 28 9.87 -10.92 0.52
C MET A 28 8.65 -10.02 0.40
N PHE A 29 7.62 -10.27 1.22
CA PHE A 29 6.53 -9.32 1.42
C PHE A 29 6.59 -8.78 2.85
N ILE A 30 6.53 -7.45 3.00
CA ILE A 30 6.52 -6.76 4.28
C ILE A 30 5.24 -5.95 4.41
N HIS A 31 4.37 -6.37 5.33
CA HIS A 31 3.30 -5.54 5.86
C HIS A 31 3.85 -4.79 7.07
N PHE A 32 4.06 -3.49 6.92
CA PHE A 32 4.58 -2.62 7.96
C PHE A 32 3.90 -1.24 7.87
N GLY A 33 3.29 -0.83 8.97
CA GLY A 33 2.42 0.34 9.05
C GLY A 33 2.01 0.63 10.48
N SER A 34 1.12 1.62 10.67
CA SER A 34 0.69 2.05 12.01
C SER A 34 0.04 0.92 12.82
N TYR A 35 -0.65 -0.02 12.15
CA TYR A 35 -1.19 -1.24 12.79
C TYR A 35 -0.14 -2.09 13.51
N SER A 36 1.14 -1.96 13.14
CA SER A 36 2.23 -2.70 13.79
C SER A 36 2.41 -2.27 15.25
N TYR A 37 2.03 -1.03 15.61
CA TYR A 37 1.98 -0.59 16.99
C TYR A 37 0.91 -1.34 17.79
N LEU A 38 -0.26 -1.59 17.18
CA LEU A 38 -1.36 -2.29 17.84
C LEU A 38 -1.12 -3.82 17.92
N ALA A 39 -0.34 -4.37 16.99
CA ALA A 39 0.02 -5.80 16.92
C ALA A 39 -1.20 -6.76 16.87
N GLN A 40 -2.29 -6.34 16.23
CA GLN A 40 -3.54 -7.11 16.07
C GLN A 40 -3.92 -7.35 14.60
N GLY A 41 -2.94 -7.26 13.70
CA GLY A 41 -3.13 -7.40 12.26
C GLY A 41 -3.51 -6.08 11.57
N GLU A 42 -3.27 -6.03 10.27
CA GLU A 42 -3.44 -4.87 9.39
C GLU A 42 -4.90 -4.48 9.16
N TRP A 43 -5.84 -5.39 9.43
CA TRP A 43 -7.29 -5.15 9.39
C TRP A 43 -7.88 -4.63 10.69
N ALA A 44 -7.08 -4.45 11.75
CA ALA A 44 -7.60 -4.14 13.09
C ALA A 44 -8.47 -2.88 13.15
N MET A 45 -8.20 -1.86 12.30
CA MET A 45 -9.03 -0.65 12.23
C MET A 45 -10.49 -0.97 11.87
N SER A 46 -10.73 -2.00 11.06
CA SER A 46 -12.08 -2.44 10.68
C SER A 46 -12.87 -3.13 11.82
N ASN A 47 -12.24 -3.34 12.99
CA ASN A 47 -12.85 -3.92 14.17
C ASN A 47 -13.43 -2.85 15.11
N GLY A 48 -14.20 -1.90 14.54
CA GLY A 48 -14.96 -0.91 15.31
C GLY A 48 -14.17 0.33 15.75
N TRP A 49 -12.96 0.55 15.23
CA TRP A 49 -12.23 1.78 15.48
C TRP A 49 -12.84 2.95 14.71
N SER A 50 -13.06 4.07 15.39
CA SER A 50 -13.28 5.34 14.70
C SER A 50 -11.97 5.81 14.06
N LYS A 51 -12.05 6.59 12.96
CA LYS A 51 -10.85 7.20 12.35
C LYS A 51 -10.06 8.03 13.38
N SER A 52 -10.77 8.80 14.21
CA SER A 52 -10.15 9.63 15.25
C SER A 52 -9.44 8.80 16.33
N ASP A 53 -10.08 7.74 16.83
CA ASP A 53 -9.46 6.86 17.82
C ASP A 53 -8.25 6.13 17.25
N TRP A 54 -8.34 5.63 16.01
CA TRP A 54 -7.20 4.99 15.36
C TRP A 54 -6.01 5.94 15.24
N GLN A 55 -6.26 7.15 14.72
CA GLN A 55 -5.22 8.16 14.57
C GLN A 55 -4.58 8.53 15.92
N THR A 56 -5.38 8.84 16.94
CA THR A 56 -4.88 9.37 18.23
C THR A 56 -4.34 8.31 19.19
N LYS A 57 -4.88 7.09 19.15
CA LYS A 57 -4.50 6.00 20.09
C LYS A 57 -3.55 4.98 19.47
N VAL A 58 -3.55 4.82 18.14
CA VAL A 58 -2.68 3.86 17.43
C VAL A 58 -1.60 4.61 16.67
N THR A 59 -1.97 5.36 15.64
CA THR A 59 -0.99 5.94 14.69
C THR A 59 -0.06 6.95 15.34
N ALA A 60 -0.56 7.81 16.23
CA ALA A 60 0.23 8.81 16.94
C ALA A 60 1.36 8.21 17.80
N ASN A 61 1.22 6.94 18.21
CA ASN A 61 2.21 6.24 19.04
C ASN A 61 3.18 5.37 18.22
N PHE A 62 2.96 5.23 16.91
CA PHE A 62 3.83 4.44 16.06
C PHE A 62 5.16 5.16 15.80
N ASN A 63 6.24 4.66 16.41
CA ASN A 63 7.58 5.22 16.26
C ASN A 63 8.64 4.12 16.10
N PRO A 64 8.95 3.69 14.87
CA PRO A 64 9.85 2.57 14.63
C PRO A 64 11.33 2.99 14.69
N THR A 65 11.80 3.38 15.87
CA THR A 65 13.18 3.86 16.10
C THR A 65 14.25 2.83 15.71
N ASN A 66 13.95 1.55 15.89
CA ASN A 66 14.83 0.43 15.58
C ASN A 66 14.75 -0.05 14.12
N PHE A 67 13.99 0.63 13.24
CA PHE A 67 13.93 0.26 11.82
C PHE A 67 15.31 0.33 11.18
N ASN A 68 15.74 -0.76 10.56
CA ASN A 68 17.04 -0.87 9.89
C ASN A 68 16.90 -1.53 8.52
N ALA A 69 16.84 -0.69 7.48
CA ALA A 69 16.74 -1.09 6.09
C ALA A 69 17.86 -2.06 5.65
N GLY A 70 19.10 -1.81 6.12
CA GLY A 70 20.26 -2.62 5.76
C GLY A 70 20.16 -4.06 6.28
N ILE A 71 19.64 -4.25 7.49
CA ILE A 71 19.38 -5.59 8.04
C ILE A 71 18.32 -6.32 7.21
N ILE A 72 17.21 -5.64 6.89
CA ILE A 72 16.11 -6.21 6.10
C ILE A 72 16.59 -6.64 4.71
N ALA A 73 17.27 -5.74 3.98
CA ALA A 73 17.76 -6.03 2.63
C ALA A 73 18.80 -7.17 2.63
N ARG A 74 19.74 -7.18 3.57
CA ARG A 74 20.71 -8.29 3.71
C ARG A 74 20.03 -9.60 4.08
N LEU A 75 18.99 -9.58 4.90
CA LEU A 75 18.22 -10.77 5.25
C LEU A 75 17.53 -11.35 4.00
N ALA A 76 16.84 -10.51 3.22
CA ALA A 76 16.23 -10.93 1.96
C ALA A 76 17.26 -11.57 1.01
N LYS A 77 18.42 -10.91 0.84
CA LYS A 77 19.52 -11.44 0.02
C LYS A 77 20.03 -12.79 0.52
N ARG A 78 20.27 -12.92 1.83
CA ARG A 78 20.75 -14.16 2.45
C ARG A 78 19.75 -15.31 2.35
N ALA A 79 18.45 -15.00 2.38
CA ALA A 79 17.39 -15.97 2.15
C ALA A 79 17.24 -16.38 0.66
N GLY A 80 18.00 -15.76 -0.25
CA GLY A 80 17.94 -16.03 -1.69
C GLY A 80 16.83 -15.28 -2.43
N MET A 81 16.09 -14.39 -1.76
CA MET A 81 15.03 -13.59 -2.36
C MET A 81 15.62 -12.57 -3.35
N LYS A 82 14.93 -12.37 -4.47
CA LYS A 82 15.38 -11.51 -5.57
C LYS A 82 14.69 -10.15 -5.58
N TYR A 83 13.55 -10.04 -4.92
CA TYR A 83 12.80 -8.80 -4.76
C TYR A 83 12.17 -8.73 -3.36
N LEU A 84 11.76 -7.52 -3.00
CA LEU A 84 11.03 -7.24 -1.78
C LEU A 84 9.91 -6.26 -2.09
N VAL A 85 8.69 -6.57 -1.62
CA VAL A 85 7.52 -5.68 -1.67
C VAL A 85 7.24 -5.19 -0.25
N ILE A 86 7.19 -3.88 -0.04
CA ILE A 86 6.78 -3.28 1.25
C ILE A 86 5.54 -2.40 1.06
N THR A 87 4.64 -2.41 2.04
CA THR A 87 3.49 -1.51 2.08
C THR A 87 3.93 -0.05 2.14
N ALA A 88 3.79 0.69 1.04
CA ALA A 88 3.92 2.14 1.04
C ALA A 88 2.76 2.77 1.82
N LYS A 89 1.56 2.26 1.58
CA LYS A 89 0.31 2.60 2.27
C LYS A 89 -0.60 1.38 2.27
N HIS A 90 -1.16 1.04 3.42
CA HIS A 90 -2.17 -0.02 3.57
C HIS A 90 -3.56 0.59 3.81
N HIS A 91 -4.59 -0.24 4.05
CA HIS A 91 -5.98 0.16 4.16
C HIS A 91 -6.26 1.25 5.20
N GLU A 92 -5.48 1.35 6.29
CA GLU A 92 -5.67 2.43 7.26
C GLU A 92 -5.35 3.83 6.71
N GLY A 93 -4.82 3.91 5.48
CA GLY A 93 -4.53 5.16 4.77
C GLY A 93 -3.26 5.88 5.23
N PHE A 94 -2.48 5.26 6.11
CA PHE A 94 -1.25 5.84 6.65
C PHE A 94 -0.08 5.65 5.69
N CYS A 95 0.53 6.75 5.27
CA CYS A 95 1.63 6.72 4.30
C CYS A 95 3.00 6.54 5.00
N MET A 96 3.78 5.57 4.55
CA MET A 96 5.12 5.26 5.08
C MET A 96 6.23 6.13 4.49
N TRP A 97 5.87 7.12 3.68
CA TRP A 97 6.78 8.10 3.07
C TRP A 97 6.26 9.53 3.29
N PRO A 98 7.10 10.57 3.17
CA PRO A 98 6.69 11.97 3.38
C PRO A 98 5.90 12.50 2.18
N THR A 99 4.69 11.95 1.94
CA THR A 99 3.79 12.44 0.89
C THR A 99 3.47 13.92 1.09
N ALA A 100 3.37 14.68 0.00
CA ALA A 100 2.96 16.08 -0.03
C ALA A 100 1.52 16.28 -0.54
N VAL A 101 0.81 15.19 -0.85
CA VAL A 101 -0.55 15.23 -1.37
C VAL A 101 -1.53 15.63 -0.27
N LYS A 102 -2.12 16.84 -0.43
CA LYS A 102 -2.93 17.51 0.60
C LYS A 102 -4.22 16.77 0.98
N GLY A 103 -4.74 15.89 0.13
CA GLY A 103 -5.89 15.04 0.44
C GLY A 103 -5.64 14.03 1.56
N PHE A 104 -4.38 13.58 1.72
CA PHE A 104 -3.98 12.61 2.74
C PHE A 104 -3.53 13.30 4.02
N LYS A 105 -4.51 13.80 4.77
CA LYS A 105 -4.32 14.54 6.02
C LYS A 105 -5.01 13.86 7.20
N SER A 106 -4.65 14.27 8.41
CA SER A 106 -5.29 13.86 9.66
C SER A 106 -6.75 14.29 9.69
N ILE A 107 -7.55 13.68 10.57
CA ILE A 107 -9.00 13.94 10.60
C ILE A 107 -9.34 15.38 11.01
N ASP A 108 -8.49 15.99 11.84
CA ASP A 108 -8.58 17.41 12.21
C ASP A 108 -7.99 18.35 11.15
N SER A 109 -7.49 17.81 10.02
CA SER A 109 -6.85 18.53 8.92
C SER A 109 -5.60 19.35 9.29
N THR A 110 -4.95 19.06 10.43
CA THR A 110 -3.78 19.84 10.89
C THR A 110 -2.44 19.34 10.35
N LYS A 111 -2.36 18.07 9.97
CA LYS A 111 -1.11 17.42 9.52
C LYS A 111 -1.35 16.53 8.32
N LEU A 112 -0.32 16.32 7.50
CA LEU A 112 -0.33 15.22 6.53
C LEU A 112 -0.29 13.90 7.28
N TYR A 113 -1.06 12.92 6.81
CA TYR A 113 -1.22 11.63 7.49
C TYR A 113 -0.17 10.62 7.02
N ASN A 114 1.08 10.91 7.38
CA ASN A 114 2.23 10.10 7.04
C ASN A 114 3.19 9.94 8.22
N LEU A 115 4.12 8.98 8.10
CA LEU A 115 5.09 8.63 9.14
C LEU A 115 5.87 9.85 9.65
N ARG A 116 6.35 10.70 8.73
CA ARG A 116 7.16 11.85 9.07
C ARG A 116 6.36 12.94 9.77
N GLU A 117 5.17 13.27 9.29
CA GLU A 117 4.43 14.44 9.80
C GLU A 117 3.57 14.10 11.03
N TYR A 118 3.00 12.90 11.08
CA TYR A 118 1.97 12.56 12.05
C TYR A 118 2.50 11.91 13.35
N THR A 119 3.71 11.35 13.33
CA THR A 119 4.26 10.56 14.46
C THR A 119 5.50 11.21 15.10
N PRO A 120 6.02 10.68 16.23
CA PRO A 120 7.32 11.08 16.78
C PRO A 120 8.54 10.59 15.98
N PHE A 121 8.34 9.89 14.86
CA PHE A 121 9.44 9.40 14.03
C PHE A 121 10.37 10.54 13.57
N ASP A 122 11.65 10.19 13.44
CA ASP A 122 12.72 11.10 13.04
C ASP A 122 12.39 11.81 11.72
N LYS A 123 12.36 13.14 11.76
CA LYS A 123 11.97 13.99 10.63
C LYS A 123 12.96 13.98 9.47
N THR A 124 14.19 13.52 9.72
CA THR A 124 15.25 13.42 8.72
C THR A 124 15.22 12.10 7.96
N ARG A 125 14.46 11.11 8.45
CA ARG A 125 14.45 9.75 7.91
C ARG A 125 13.30 9.49 6.94
N ASP A 126 13.51 8.51 6.09
CA ASP A 126 12.54 7.98 5.14
C ASP A 126 12.77 6.49 4.97
N VAL A 127 11.90 5.69 5.61
CA VAL A 127 12.07 4.23 5.67
C VAL A 127 11.98 3.57 4.29
N LEU A 128 11.20 4.12 3.36
CA LEU A 128 11.10 3.57 2.01
C LEU A 128 12.36 3.89 1.20
N LYS A 129 12.91 5.12 1.35
CA LYS A 129 14.15 5.52 0.66
C LYS A 129 15.34 4.73 1.19
N GLU A 130 15.47 4.62 2.51
CA GLU A 130 16.50 3.81 3.16
C GLU A 130 16.45 2.35 2.70
N LEU A 131 15.24 1.77 2.57
CA LEU A 131 15.06 0.40 2.10
C LEU A 131 15.34 0.24 0.61
N LYS A 132 14.95 1.19 -0.23
CA LYS A 132 15.32 1.24 -1.65
C LYS A 132 16.83 1.21 -1.83
N ASP A 133 17.54 2.12 -1.17
CA ASP A 133 18.98 2.27 -1.29
C ASP A 133 19.71 1.01 -0.76
N SER A 134 19.21 0.42 0.33
CA SER A 134 19.75 -0.83 0.88
C SER A 134 19.52 -2.03 -0.05
N CYS A 135 18.34 -2.11 -0.69
CA CYS A 135 18.01 -3.15 -1.66
C CYS A 135 18.92 -3.07 -2.89
N ASP A 136 19.14 -1.87 -3.42
CA ASP A 136 20.06 -1.64 -4.56
C ASP A 136 21.47 -2.11 -4.23
N ALA A 137 21.98 -1.75 -3.04
CA ALA A 137 23.32 -2.10 -2.59
C ALA A 137 23.58 -3.63 -2.53
N VAL A 138 22.54 -4.45 -2.40
CA VAL A 138 22.66 -5.92 -2.32
C VAL A 138 22.07 -6.65 -3.54
N GLY A 139 21.61 -5.91 -4.54
CA GLY A 139 21.01 -6.44 -5.76
C GLY A 139 19.68 -7.16 -5.52
N VAL A 140 18.84 -6.63 -4.62
CA VAL A 140 17.44 -7.04 -4.43
C VAL A 140 16.54 -5.98 -5.07
N LYS A 141 15.58 -6.38 -5.89
CA LYS A 141 14.65 -5.44 -6.55
C LYS A 141 13.66 -4.89 -5.53
N PHE A 142 13.68 -3.58 -5.31
CA PHE A 142 12.72 -2.89 -4.44
C PHE A 142 11.38 -2.69 -5.16
N CYS A 143 10.31 -3.10 -4.51
CA CYS A 143 8.93 -3.01 -4.99
C CYS A 143 8.06 -2.40 -3.90
N LEU A 144 6.92 -1.83 -4.29
CA LEU A 144 5.99 -1.21 -3.36
C LEU A 144 4.61 -1.83 -3.49
N TYR A 145 3.95 -2.01 -2.37
CA TYR A 145 2.51 -2.23 -2.30
C TYR A 145 1.80 -0.89 -2.09
N TYR A 146 0.65 -0.71 -2.74
CA TYR A 146 -0.20 0.46 -2.57
C TYR A 146 -1.67 0.05 -2.46
N SER A 147 -2.33 0.43 -1.37
CA SER A 147 -3.77 0.24 -1.24
C SER A 147 -4.59 1.34 -1.90
N ILE A 148 -5.47 0.94 -2.81
CA ILE A 148 -6.54 1.75 -3.42
C ILE A 148 -7.64 2.02 -2.38
N LEU A 149 -7.92 1.08 -1.50
CA LEU A 149 -8.79 1.32 -0.34
C LEU A 149 -8.08 2.26 0.65
N ASP A 150 -8.81 3.23 1.18
CA ASP A 150 -8.26 4.20 2.12
C ASP A 150 -9.27 4.58 3.19
N TRP A 151 -9.13 4.01 4.39
CA TRP A 151 -10.00 4.31 5.51
C TRP A 151 -9.71 5.66 6.18
N ASN A 152 -8.64 6.36 5.80
CA ASN A 152 -8.35 7.69 6.30
C ASN A 152 -9.01 8.76 5.42
N HIS A 153 -8.81 8.68 4.10
CA HIS A 153 -9.20 9.70 3.13
C HIS A 153 -10.71 10.04 3.25
N PRO A 154 -11.09 11.34 3.20
CA PRO A 154 -12.49 11.75 3.40
C PRO A 154 -13.45 11.22 2.33
N SER A 155 -12.95 10.79 1.18
CA SER A 155 -13.77 10.20 0.12
C SER A 155 -14.33 8.83 0.45
N GLN A 156 -13.79 8.16 1.46
CA GLN A 156 -14.10 6.78 1.81
C GLN A 156 -14.47 6.66 3.29
N GLN A 157 -15.36 5.71 3.59
CA GLN A 157 -15.76 5.36 4.95
C GLN A 157 -15.56 3.87 5.18
N VAL A 158 -15.07 3.52 6.37
CA VAL A 158 -15.05 2.12 6.83
C VAL A 158 -16.51 1.66 6.89
N SER A 159 -16.84 0.65 6.09
CA SER A 159 -18.18 0.06 6.06
C SER A 159 -17.99 -1.44 6.03
N ARG A 160 -18.31 -2.13 7.12
CA ARG A 160 -18.16 -3.58 7.23
C ARG A 160 -19.54 -4.22 7.25
N GLY A 161 -19.82 -5.03 6.22
CA GLY A 161 -21.09 -5.71 6.10
C GLY A 161 -21.48 -5.88 4.64
N THR A 162 -22.75 -6.19 4.41
CA THR A 162 -23.30 -6.30 3.06
C THR A 162 -23.88 -4.96 2.62
N ASN A 163 -23.55 -4.52 1.40
CA ASN A 163 -24.23 -3.38 0.78
C ASN A 163 -25.67 -3.72 0.39
N ALA A 164 -26.39 -2.76 -0.21
CA ALA A 164 -27.77 -2.95 -0.68
C ALA A 164 -27.96 -4.10 -1.70
N ASN A 165 -26.87 -4.52 -2.37
CA ASN A 165 -26.85 -5.61 -3.35
C ASN A 165 -26.35 -6.94 -2.75
N ASN A 166 -26.29 -7.04 -1.42
CA ASN A 166 -25.84 -8.22 -0.67
C ASN A 166 -24.36 -8.61 -0.92
N TRP A 167 -23.52 -7.67 -1.35
CA TRP A 167 -22.08 -7.89 -1.50
C TRP A 167 -21.34 -7.42 -0.26
N TYR A 168 -20.40 -8.23 0.20
CA TYR A 168 -19.57 -7.87 1.34
C TYR A 168 -18.66 -6.68 0.97
N THR A 169 -18.73 -5.61 1.75
CA THR A 169 -17.89 -4.42 1.61
C THR A 169 -17.08 -4.17 2.88
N TYR A 170 -15.92 -3.53 2.69
CA TYR A 170 -15.04 -3.05 3.73
C TYR A 170 -14.83 -1.52 3.67
N SER A 171 -15.31 -0.88 2.60
CA SER A 171 -15.21 0.56 2.39
C SER A 171 -16.28 1.03 1.39
N THR A 172 -16.88 2.18 1.66
CA THR A 172 -17.83 2.85 0.76
C THR A 172 -17.32 4.22 0.38
N LEU A 173 -17.42 4.57 -0.90
CA LEU A 173 -17.24 5.94 -1.36
C LEU A 173 -18.40 6.82 -0.85
N THR A 174 -18.13 8.10 -0.61
CA THR A 174 -19.13 9.05 -0.11
C THR A 174 -19.94 9.73 -1.21
N SER A 175 -19.37 9.89 -2.42
CA SER A 175 -20.05 10.40 -3.61
C SER A 175 -19.22 10.17 -4.88
N ALA A 176 -19.82 10.38 -6.06
CA ALA A 176 -19.09 10.37 -7.33
C ALA A 176 -18.01 11.48 -7.40
N THR A 177 -18.29 12.66 -6.83
CA THR A 177 -17.31 13.75 -6.73
C THR A 177 -16.13 13.34 -5.84
N ALA A 178 -16.40 12.74 -4.69
CA ALA A 178 -15.37 12.26 -3.78
C ALA A 178 -14.49 11.16 -4.40
N LYS A 179 -15.08 10.30 -5.26
CA LYS A 179 -14.32 9.33 -6.06
C LYS A 179 -13.35 10.02 -7.02
N ALA A 180 -13.80 11.05 -7.73
CA ALA A 180 -12.96 11.79 -8.67
C ALA A 180 -11.79 12.49 -7.95
N GLU A 181 -12.06 13.13 -6.81
CA GLU A 181 -11.04 13.75 -5.94
C GLU A 181 -10.01 12.72 -5.49
N TYR A 182 -10.47 11.57 -4.99
CA TYR A 182 -9.57 10.50 -4.55
C TYR A 182 -8.71 9.94 -5.68
N ILE A 183 -9.26 9.77 -6.88
CA ILE A 183 -8.48 9.30 -8.04
C ILE A 183 -7.38 10.32 -8.37
N ALA A 184 -7.65 11.61 -8.29
CA ALA A 184 -6.65 12.65 -8.52
C ALA A 184 -5.54 12.60 -7.47
N ASP A 185 -5.91 12.55 -6.19
CA ASP A 185 -4.97 12.48 -5.07
C ASP A 185 -4.15 11.17 -5.07
N MET A 186 -4.80 10.03 -5.33
CA MET A 186 -4.14 8.72 -5.47
C MET A 186 -3.11 8.75 -6.62
N LYS A 187 -3.47 9.30 -7.78
CA LYS A 187 -2.52 9.44 -8.91
C LYS A 187 -1.35 10.34 -8.56
N ALA A 188 -1.57 11.41 -7.79
CA ALA A 188 -0.50 12.26 -7.29
C ALA A 188 0.45 11.49 -6.36
N GLN A 189 -0.07 10.67 -5.44
CA GLN A 189 0.76 9.81 -4.60
C GLN A 189 1.54 8.77 -5.41
N LEU A 190 0.92 8.15 -6.41
CA LEU A 190 1.60 7.20 -7.29
C LEU A 190 2.74 7.87 -8.06
N LYS A 191 2.55 9.12 -8.50
CA LYS A 191 3.61 9.90 -9.12
C LYS A 191 4.77 10.14 -8.16
N GLU A 192 4.51 10.56 -6.91
CA GLU A 192 5.56 10.69 -5.89
C GLU A 192 6.34 9.38 -5.69
N LEU A 193 5.63 8.26 -5.60
CA LEU A 193 6.26 6.96 -5.39
C LEU A 193 7.14 6.53 -6.57
N ILE A 194 6.66 6.74 -7.79
CA ILE A 194 7.40 6.43 -9.01
C ILE A 194 8.64 7.32 -9.14
N ASP A 195 8.48 8.64 -8.98
CA ASP A 195 9.56 9.62 -9.19
C ASP A 195 10.63 9.54 -8.10
N ASN A 196 10.26 9.31 -6.85
CA ASN A 196 11.20 9.39 -5.72
C ASN A 196 11.88 8.04 -5.43
N TYR A 197 11.18 6.92 -5.64
CA TYR A 197 11.65 5.60 -5.20
C TYR A 197 11.90 4.62 -6.35
N HIS A 198 11.40 4.90 -7.57
CA HIS A 198 11.62 4.07 -8.76
C HIS A 198 11.40 2.56 -8.47
N PRO A 199 10.21 2.15 -7.98
CA PRO A 199 9.95 0.75 -7.66
C PRO A 199 9.98 -0.10 -8.93
N ALA A 200 10.55 -1.30 -8.84
CA ALA A 200 10.56 -2.26 -9.94
C ALA A 200 9.16 -2.81 -10.25
N LEU A 201 8.29 -2.83 -9.23
CA LEU A 201 6.89 -3.26 -9.35
C LEU A 201 6.03 -2.48 -8.34
N LEU A 202 4.82 -2.11 -8.77
CA LEU A 202 3.73 -1.64 -7.92
C LEU A 202 2.71 -2.77 -7.76
N TRP A 203 2.43 -3.16 -6.52
CA TRP A 203 1.46 -4.17 -6.15
C TRP A 203 0.20 -3.47 -5.62
N PHE A 204 -0.89 -3.47 -6.39
CA PHE A 204 -2.13 -2.79 -6.01
C PHE A 204 -3.10 -3.71 -5.28
N ASP A 205 -3.85 -3.13 -4.36
CA ASP A 205 -4.86 -3.84 -3.57
C ASP A 205 -6.03 -2.94 -3.18
N GLY A 206 -7.16 -3.52 -2.77
CA GLY A 206 -8.30 -2.75 -2.26
C GLY A 206 -9.16 -2.08 -3.33
N ASP A 207 -9.19 -2.63 -4.54
CA ASP A 207 -10.05 -2.14 -5.63
C ASP A 207 -11.55 -2.45 -5.41
N TRP A 208 -11.89 -3.23 -4.39
CA TRP A 208 -13.24 -3.61 -4.00
C TRP A 208 -14.00 -2.55 -3.16
N THR A 209 -13.61 -1.28 -3.25
CA THR A 209 -14.35 -0.19 -2.60
C THR A 209 -15.68 0.03 -3.29
N TYR A 210 -16.78 0.06 -2.55
CA TYR A 210 -18.12 0.16 -3.13
C TYR A 210 -18.43 1.60 -3.60
N ASN A 211 -18.91 1.73 -4.83
CA ASN A 211 -19.30 3.01 -5.42
C ASN A 211 -20.63 3.50 -4.83
N PHE A 212 -20.67 4.77 -4.41
CA PHE A 212 -21.92 5.43 -4.07
C PHE A 212 -22.76 5.63 -5.34
N GLY A 213 -24.00 5.15 -5.35
CA GLY A 213 -24.95 5.44 -6.42
C GLY A 213 -24.91 4.51 -7.64
N ASP A 214 -24.09 3.45 -7.63
CA ASP A 214 -24.23 2.35 -8.60
C ASP A 214 -25.45 1.49 -8.21
N TYR A 215 -26.62 2.07 -8.46
CA TYR A 215 -27.91 1.39 -8.49
C TYR A 215 -28.33 1.19 -9.95
N THR A 216 -27.52 0.49 -10.76
CA THR A 216 -27.91 -0.19 -12.01
C THR A 216 -26.69 -0.75 -12.71
#